data_AF-A0A9E4F0D1-F1
#
_entry.id   AF-A0A9E4F0D1-F1
#
_cell.length_a   1.000
_cell.length_b   1.000
_cell.length_c   1.000
_cell.angle_alpha   90.00
_cell.angle_beta   90.00
_cell.angle_gamma   90.00
#
_symmetry.space_group_name_H-M   'P 1'
#
loop_
_entity.id
_entity.type
_entity.pdbx_description
1 polymer ?
#
loop_
_entity_poly.entity_id
_entity_poly.type
_entity_poly.pdbx_seq_one_letter_code
_entity_poly.pdbx_strand_id
1 'polypeptide(L)'
;MNAGAMGRPAIYGRTCVWYATLSTDADRLEVEHVPVRYDHEALVREMAREGISEEFVTTIRTGWWTTSLEPPPGRERARGRY
;
A
#
# COMPACT_ATOMS: atom_id res chain seq x y z
N MET A 1 15.31 -8.56 -0.04
CA MET A 1 14.08 -8.48 -0.86
C MET A 1 13.02 -7.75 -0.06
N ASN A 2 12.30 -6.81 -0.67
CA ASN A 2 11.13 -6.16 -0.06
C ASN A 2 9.92 -6.53 -0.94
N ALA A 3 8.88 -7.13 -0.35
CA ALA A 3 7.71 -7.62 -1.09
C ALA A 3 6.77 -6.51 -1.59
N GLY A 4 7.05 -5.25 -1.25
CA GLY A 4 6.10 -4.14 -1.38
C GLY A 4 5.16 -4.05 -0.17
N ALA A 5 4.37 -2.98 -0.13
CA ALA A 5 3.32 -2.81 0.88
C ALA A 5 1.96 -3.11 0.25
N MET A 6 1.17 -3.97 0.89
CA MET A 6 -0.23 -4.21 0.52
C MET A 6 -1.18 -3.12 1.01
N GLY A 7 -0.79 -2.33 2.02
CA GLY A 7 -1.63 -1.28 2.62
C GLY A 7 -1.42 0.14 2.09
N ARG A 8 -0.32 0.39 1.36
CA ARG A 8 -0.01 1.73 0.81
C ARG A 8 0.70 1.63 -0.54
N PRO A 9 0.35 2.48 -1.51
CA PRO A 9 1.07 2.51 -2.76
C PRO A 9 2.54 2.89 -2.56
N ALA A 10 3.42 2.30 -3.37
CA ALA A 10 4.84 2.63 -3.35
C ALA A 10 5.06 4.10 -3.76
N ILE A 11 6.08 4.75 -3.18
CA ILE A 11 6.41 6.19 -3.30
C ILE A 11 6.89 6.64 -4.69
N TYR A 12 6.20 6.26 -5.75
CA TYR A 12 6.58 6.53 -7.13
C TYR A 12 5.39 6.96 -8.00
N GLY A 13 4.33 7.52 -7.38
CA GLY A 13 3.18 8.09 -8.09
C GLY A 13 2.24 7.05 -8.72
N ARG A 14 2.35 5.77 -8.30
CA ARG A 14 1.44 4.71 -8.74
C ARG A 14 0.48 4.39 -7.61
N THR A 15 -0.81 4.21 -7.92
CA THR A 15 -1.85 3.90 -6.94
C THR A 15 -2.05 2.39 -6.70
N CYS A 16 -1.21 1.55 -7.31
CA CYS A 16 -1.22 0.10 -7.09
C CYS A 16 -0.38 -0.29 -5.87
N VAL A 17 -0.79 -1.38 -5.24
CA VAL A 17 0.00 -2.08 -4.22
C VAL A 17 0.79 -3.21 -4.89
N TRP A 18 1.79 -3.72 -4.18
CA TRP A 18 2.73 -4.70 -4.73
C TRP A 18 2.77 -5.92 -3.83
N TYR A 19 2.83 -7.09 -4.45
CA TYR A 19 3.29 -8.32 -3.80
C TYR A 19 4.35 -8.97 -4.68
N ALA A 20 5.18 -9.82 -4.09
CA ALA A 20 6.17 -10.59 -4.81
C ALA A 20 5.83 -12.09 -4.74
N THR A 21 5.94 -12.78 -5.87
CA THR A 21 5.96 -14.25 -5.92
C THR A 21 7.41 -14.72 -5.99
N LEU A 22 7.67 -15.81 -5.26
CA LEU A 22 8.97 -16.45 -5.15
C LEU A 22 8.82 -17.87 -5.71
N SER A 23 9.52 -18.18 -6.78
CA SER A 23 9.66 -19.54 -7.30
C SER A 23 11.09 -20.01 -7.14
N THR A 24 11.27 -21.24 -6.68
CA THR A 24 12.58 -21.87 -6.52
C THR A 24 12.62 -23.17 -7.29
N ASP A 25 13.60 -23.32 -8.17
CA ASP A 25 14.02 -24.59 -8.76
C ASP A 25 15.49 -24.86 -8.37
N ALA A 26 15.99 -26.08 -8.58
CA ALA A 26 17.19 -26.67 -7.97
C ALA A 26 18.36 -25.70 -7.71
N ASP A 27 18.69 -24.83 -8.67
CA ASP A 27 19.75 -23.83 -8.55
C ASP A 27 19.29 -22.39 -8.89
N ARG A 28 17.98 -22.15 -8.97
CA ARG A 28 17.43 -20.88 -9.46
C ARG A 28 16.34 -20.33 -8.57
N LEU A 29 16.57 -19.10 -8.11
CA LEU A 29 15.57 -18.26 -7.46
C LEU A 29 15.00 -17.27 -8.47
N GLU A 30 13.69 -17.33 -8.66
CA GLU A 30 12.94 -16.36 -9.43
C GLU A 30 12.08 -15.49 -8.52
N VAL A 31 12.04 -14.21 -8.86
CA VAL A 31 11.29 -13.20 -8.13
C VAL A 31 10.50 -12.39 -9.13
N GLU A 32 9.18 -12.42 -9.02
CA GLU A 32 8.30 -11.58 -9.82
C GLU A 32 7.55 -10.60 -8.90
N HIS A 33 7.57 -9.32 -9.28
CA HIS A 33 6.80 -8.27 -8.59
C HIS A 33 5.50 -8.04 -9.34
N VAL A 34 4.37 -8.35 -8.70
CA VAL A 34 3.05 -8.27 -9.32
C VAL A 34 2.32 -7.01 -8.81
N PRO A 35 1.95 -6.08 -9.71
CA PRO A 35 1.13 -4.93 -9.33
C PRO A 35 -0.34 -5.34 -9.17
N VAL A 36 -0.93 -5.01 -8.02
CA VAL A 36 -2.36 -5.20 -7.76
C VAL A 36 -3.06 -3.85 -7.83
N ARG A 37 -3.95 -3.72 -8.82
CA ARG A 37 -4.86 -2.58 -8.92
C ARG A 37 -6.07 -2.83 -8.03
N TYR A 38 -6.47 -1.81 -7.29
CA TYR A 38 -7.68 -1.81 -6.47
C TYR A 38 -8.43 -0.48 -6.68
N ASP A 39 -9.67 -0.43 -6.21
CA ASP A 39 -10.48 0.79 -6.23
C ASP A 39 -9.99 1.77 -5.14
N HIS A 40 -8.85 2.39 -5.42
CA HIS A 40 -8.24 3.39 -4.55
C HIS A 40 -9.14 4.61 -4.34
N GLU A 41 -10.03 4.92 -5.28
CA GLU A 41 -11.02 5.99 -5.15
C GLU A 41 -12.11 5.63 -4.13
N ALA A 42 -12.55 4.37 -4.09
CA ALA A 42 -13.44 3.89 -3.04
C ALA A 42 -12.78 3.97 -1.65
N LEU A 43 -11.49 3.61 -1.55
CA LEU A 43 -10.73 3.73 -0.32
C LEU A 43 -10.59 5.20 0.11
N VAL A 44 -10.26 6.10 -0.82
CA VAL A 44 -10.22 7.56 -0.58
C VAL A 44 -11.55 8.07 -0.02
N ARG A 45 -12.69 7.65 -0.60
CA ARG A 45 -14.02 8.04 -0.11
C ARG A 45 -14.32 7.48 1.28
N GLU A 46 -13.81 6.31 1.62
CA GLU A 46 -13.97 5.71 2.95
C GLU A 46 -13.12 6.45 3.98
N MET A 47 -11.85 6.72 3.67
CA MET A 47 -10.94 7.47 4.53
C MET A 47 -11.48 8.88 4.82
N ALA A 48 -12.03 9.56 3.80
CA ALA A 48 -12.66 10.87 3.99
C ALA A 48 -13.90 10.79 4.92
N ARG A 49 -14.71 9.73 4.80
CA ARG A 49 -15.87 9.50 5.69
C ARG A 49 -15.45 9.21 7.14
N GLU A 50 -14.28 8.60 7.34
CA GLU A 50 -13.73 8.31 8.66
C GLU A 50 -12.96 9.48 9.29
N GLY A 51 -12.84 10.61 8.59
CA GLY A 51 -12.09 11.77 9.08
C GLY A 51 -10.58 11.53 9.14
N ILE A 52 -10.06 10.64 8.29
CA ILE A 52 -8.61 10.42 8.16
C ILE A 52 -7.96 11.68 7.57
N SER A 53 -6.77 12.02 8.05
CA SER A 53 -6.00 13.19 7.61
C SER A 53 -5.77 13.22 6.09
N GLU A 54 -5.86 14.43 5.51
CA GLU A 54 -5.74 14.66 4.07
C GLU A 54 -4.37 14.22 3.52
N GLU A 55 -3.31 14.17 4.33
CA GLU A 55 -2.01 13.62 3.91
C GLU A 55 -2.11 12.14 3.50
N PHE A 56 -2.82 11.32 4.28
CA PHE A 56 -3.00 9.91 3.95
C PHE A 56 -3.92 9.74 2.75
N VAL A 57 -4.99 10.52 2.68
CA VAL A 57 -5.91 10.52 1.54
C VAL A 57 -5.18 10.90 0.24
N THR A 58 -4.33 11.93 0.29
CA THR A 58 -3.47 12.35 -0.82
C THR A 58 -2.53 11.24 -1.24
N THR A 59 -1.95 10.51 -0.28
CA THR A 59 -1.06 9.39 -0.60
C THR A 59 -1.77 8.28 -1.35
N ILE A 60 -2.97 7.88 -0.90
CA ILE A 60 -3.76 6.85 -1.59
C ILE A 60 -4.23 7.34 -2.96
N ARG A 61 -4.64 8.60 -3.06
CA ARG A 61 -5.14 9.20 -4.32
C ARG A 61 -4.06 9.37 -5.37
N THR A 62 -2.84 9.74 -4.97
CA THR A 62 -1.79 10.17 -5.91
C THR A 62 -0.61 9.21 -6.02
N GLY A 63 -0.44 8.31 -5.05
CA GLY A 63 0.76 7.47 -4.94
C GLY A 63 2.03 8.23 -4.53
N TRP A 64 1.91 9.52 -4.15
CA TRP A 64 3.00 10.32 -3.61
C TRP A 64 2.85 10.48 -2.12
N TRP A 65 3.94 10.25 -1.40
CA TRP A 65 3.95 10.40 0.05
C TRP A 65 4.25 11.86 0.35
N THR A 66 3.35 12.53 1.06
CA THR A 66 3.72 13.70 1.85
C THR A 66 4.19 13.21 3.23
N THR A 67 4.89 14.05 3.98
CA THR A 67 5.64 13.74 5.22
C THR A 67 4.77 13.25 6.38
N SER A 68 4.23 12.02 6.30
CA SER A 68 3.40 11.48 7.38
C SER A 68 4.25 10.91 8.52
N LEU A 69 4.29 11.64 9.65
CA LEU A 69 4.79 11.19 10.96
C LEU A 69 3.69 10.51 11.81
N GLU A 70 2.49 10.31 11.24
CA GLU A 70 1.30 9.82 11.94
C GLU A 70 1.08 8.31 11.68
N PRO A 71 0.53 7.54 12.65
CA PRO A 71 0.26 6.12 12.47
C PRO A 71 -0.94 5.83 11.53
N PRO A 72 -0.98 4.63 10.92
CA PRO A 72 -2.04 4.26 9.96
C PRO A 72 -3.45 4.25 10.59
N PRO A 73 -4.52 4.26 9.75
CA PRO A 73 -5.91 4.26 10.20
C PRO A 73 -6.24 3.11 11.18
N GLY A 74 -7.18 3.38 12.10
CA GLY A 74 -7.49 2.49 13.23
C GLY A 74 -7.88 1.06 12.84
N ARG A 75 -8.59 0.87 11.71
CA ARG A 75 -8.96 -0.48 11.23
C ARG A 75 -7.76 -1.30 10.76
N GLU A 76 -6.79 -0.66 10.15
CA GLU A 76 -5.58 -1.30 9.66
C GLU A 76 -4.63 -1.59 10.82
N ARG A 77 -4.55 -0.67 11.80
CA ARG A 77 -3.92 -0.93 13.11
C ARG A 77 -4.55 -2.10 13.86
N ALA A 78 -5.87 -2.22 13.84
CA ALA A 78 -6.57 -3.30 14.53
C ALA A 78 -6.35 -4.68 13.88
N ARG A 79 -5.95 -4.71 12.60
CA ARG A 79 -5.64 -5.94 11.85
C ARG A 79 -4.14 -6.23 11.76
N GLY A 80 -3.29 -5.23 11.96
CA GLY A 80 -1.84 -5.38 12.11
C GLY A 80 -1.50 -5.97 13.47
N ARG A 81 -0.68 -7.03 13.52
CA ARG A 81 -0.26 -7.67 14.78
C ARG A 81 0.93 -6.97 15.46
N TYR A 82 1.32 -5.79 14.98
CA TYR A 82 2.45 -4.98 15.48
C TYR A 82 2.10 -3.50 15.43
#